data_AF-A0A4Y2JTI0-F1
#
_entry.id   AF-A0A4Y2JTI0-F1
#
_cell.length_a   1.000
_cell.length_b   1.000
_cell.length_c   1.000
_cell.angle_alpha   90.00
_cell.angle_beta   90.00
_cell.angle_gamma   90.00
#
_symmetry.space_group_name_H-M   'P 1'
#
loop_
_entity.id
_entity.type
_entity.pdbx_description
1 polymer ?
#
loop_
_entity_poly.entity_id
_entity_poly.type
_entity_poly.pdbx_seq_one_letter_code
_entity_poly.pdbx_strand_id
1 'polypeptide(L)'
;MYDDKNGIIQAHLDFLENITPVSNPTPMFLNNIFIECNRRLEALTALGVDINAYGRVLTPKILRDFPDDVRRLWIIHLKREKISESDISKLREFLSEEVEGALTTLKIKGEPTKAFCSMPSTEAFNFNSKTQYKPNNYSKKPSPVCPFCIVAGHCSQECKSVTDIDVRVQNFKTLDVAFCVLTKDIM
;
A
#
# COMPACT_ATOMS: atom_id res chain seq x y z
N MET A 1 15.97 34.75 21.03
CA MET A 1 14.86 33.92 20.50
C MET A 1 15.26 33.11 19.25
N TYR A 2 16.53 32.71 19.09
CA TYR A 2 16.97 31.81 18.00
C TYR A 2 17.11 30.34 18.42
N ASP A 3 17.14 30.06 19.74
CA ASP A 3 17.29 28.71 20.28
C ASP A 3 16.12 27.78 19.97
N ASP A 4 14.89 28.31 19.97
CA ASP A 4 13.70 27.48 19.81
C ASP A 4 13.57 26.93 18.38
N LYS A 5 13.81 27.78 17.37
CA LYS A 5 13.79 27.36 15.96
C LYS A 5 14.86 26.29 15.68
N ASN A 6 16.09 26.51 16.16
CA ASN A 6 17.18 25.56 15.93
C ASN A 6 16.95 24.25 16.70
N GLY A 7 16.39 24.32 17.91
CA GLY A 7 15.99 23.14 18.67
C GLY A 7 14.90 22.32 17.97
N ILE A 8 13.90 22.98 17.39
CA ILE A 8 12.85 22.32 16.60
C ILE A 8 13.44 21.67 15.34
N ILE A 9 14.28 22.39 14.58
CA ILE A 9 14.97 21.84 13.40
C ILE A 9 15.76 20.59 13.78
N GLN A 10 16.55 20.67 14.86
CA GLN A 10 17.38 19.56 15.30
C GLN A 10 16.52 18.36 15.71
N ALA A 11 15.42 18.55 16.43
CA ALA A 11 14.51 17.47 16.79
C ALA A 11 13.91 16.74 15.56
N HIS A 12 13.62 17.48 14.48
CA HIS A 12 13.17 16.87 13.23
C HIS A 12 14.28 16.09 12.52
N LEU A 13 15.51 16.60 12.50
CA LEU A 13 16.68 15.93 11.92
C LEU A 13 17.06 14.69 12.73
N ASP A 14 17.10 14.77 14.06
CA ASP A 14 17.41 13.67 14.96
C ASP A 14 16.44 12.51 14.78
N PHE A 15 15.15 12.80 14.55
CA PHE A 15 14.17 11.76 14.23
C PHE A 15 14.51 11.05 12.92
N LEU A 16 14.75 11.82 11.84
CA LEU A 16 15.06 11.28 10.52
C LEU A 16 16.40 10.52 10.50
N GLU A 17 17.30 10.85 11.42
CA GLU A 17 18.58 10.19 11.59
C GLU A 17 18.48 8.86 12.35
N ASN A 18 17.58 8.79 13.35
CA ASN A 18 17.50 7.67 14.29
C ASN A 18 16.27 6.78 14.06
N ILE A 19 15.83 6.66 12.81
CA ILE A 19 14.74 5.75 12.47
C ILE A 19 15.20 4.31 12.75
N THR A 20 14.35 3.55 13.43
CA THR A 20 14.68 2.19 13.88
C THR A 20 14.33 1.17 12.80
N PRO A 21 15.32 0.38 12.31
CA PRO A 21 15.06 -0.63 11.29
C PRO A 21 14.17 -1.74 11.82
N VAL A 22 13.17 -2.13 11.02
CA VAL A 22 12.30 -3.26 11.33
C VAL A 22 12.53 -4.37 10.32
N SER A 23 12.79 -5.58 10.83
CA SER A 23 12.91 -6.77 9.99
C SER A 23 11.54 -7.17 9.43
N ASN A 24 11.45 -7.30 8.10
CA ASN A 24 10.24 -7.67 7.36
C ASN A 24 9.04 -6.73 7.60
N PRO A 25 9.15 -5.46 7.18
CA PRO A 25 8.10 -4.47 7.39
C PRO A 25 6.83 -4.84 6.61
N THR A 26 5.67 -4.70 7.27
CA THR A 26 4.39 -4.83 6.58
C THR A 26 4.13 -3.60 5.70
N PRO A 27 3.31 -3.69 4.63
CA PRO A 27 2.93 -2.51 3.84
C PRO A 27 2.35 -1.36 4.68
N MET A 28 1.61 -1.69 5.75
CA MET A 28 1.11 -0.70 6.72
C MET A 28 2.22 0.01 7.47
N PHE A 29 3.23 -0.74 7.91
CA PHE A 29 4.38 -0.17 8.59
C PHE A 29 5.15 0.77 7.66
N LEU A 30 5.39 0.37 6.41
CA LEU A 30 6.05 1.21 5.41
C LEU A 30 5.30 2.53 5.18
N ASN A 31 3.98 2.46 5.05
CA ASN A 31 3.14 3.65 4.90
C ASN A 31 3.25 4.59 6.12
N ASN A 32 3.23 4.04 7.33
CA ASN A 32 3.34 4.85 8.55
C ASN A 32 4.70 5.55 8.66
N ILE A 33 5.79 4.84 8.38
CA ILE A 33 7.15 5.40 8.37
C ILE A 33 7.28 6.47 7.28
N PHE A 34 6.76 6.22 6.08
CA PHE A 34 6.76 7.18 4.98
C PHE A 34 6.01 8.47 5.33
N ILE A 35 4.80 8.37 5.87
CA ILE A 35 4.00 9.52 6.31
C ILE A 35 4.76 10.33 7.36
N GLU A 36 5.34 9.66 8.36
CA GLU A 36 6.06 10.35 9.43
C GLU A 36 7.33 11.03 8.90
N CYS A 37 8.12 10.36 8.04
CA CYS A 37 9.28 10.97 7.39
C CYS A 37 8.88 12.22 6.60
N ASN A 38 7.83 12.14 5.79
CA ASN A 38 7.34 13.27 5.00
C ASN A 38 6.89 14.43 5.88
N ARG A 39 6.17 14.16 6.97
CA ARG A 39 5.74 15.20 7.91
C ARG A 39 6.93 15.95 8.49
N ARG A 40 8.04 15.26 8.79
CA ARG A 40 9.27 15.89 9.30
C ARG A 40 9.98 16.71 8.22
N LEU A 41 10.07 16.20 7.00
CA LEU A 41 10.66 16.92 5.86
C LEU A 41 9.86 18.17 5.47
N GLU A 42 8.53 18.10 5.51
CA GLU A 42 7.64 19.25 5.29
C GLU A 42 7.79 20.30 6.39
N ALA A 43 7.89 19.88 7.66
CA ALA A 43 8.15 20.80 8.76
C ALA A 43 9.50 21.53 8.60
N LEU A 44 10.56 20.81 8.23
CA LEU A 44 11.86 21.40 7.94
C LEU A 44 11.79 22.40 6.78
N THR A 45 11.09 22.04 5.70
CA THR A 45 10.88 22.93 4.54
C THR A 45 10.11 24.19 4.94
N ALA A 46 9.05 24.06 5.75
CA ALA A 46 8.27 25.20 6.26
C ALA A 46 9.08 26.12 7.18
N LEU A 47 10.10 25.59 7.86
CA LEU A 47 11.06 26.36 8.66
C LEU A 47 12.15 27.05 7.81
N GLY A 48 12.11 26.87 6.48
CA GLY A 48 13.07 27.44 5.54
C GLY A 48 14.39 26.66 5.44
N VAL A 49 14.39 25.39 5.86
CA VAL A 49 15.56 24.51 5.73
C VAL A 49 15.56 23.90 4.33
N ASP A 50 16.68 24.02 3.61
CA ASP A 50 16.91 23.24 2.40
C ASP A 50 17.16 21.77 2.76
N ILE A 51 16.13 20.94 2.62
CA ILE A 51 16.21 19.51 2.92
C ILE A 51 17.23 18.79 2.03
N ASN A 52 17.44 19.25 0.78
CA ASN A 52 18.36 18.60 -0.15
C ASN A 52 19.83 18.76 0.27
N ALA A 53 20.14 19.81 1.04
CA ALA A 53 21.46 19.97 1.68
C ALA A 53 21.80 18.80 2.62
N TYR A 54 20.78 18.14 3.19
CA TYR A 54 20.94 16.99 4.07
C TYR A 54 20.80 15.64 3.36
N GLY A 55 20.53 15.62 2.04
CA GLY A 55 20.22 14.39 1.31
C GLY A 55 21.29 13.31 1.39
N ARG A 56 22.57 13.68 1.37
CA ARG A 56 23.67 12.71 1.53
C ARG A 56 23.62 11.96 2.87
N VAL A 57 23.10 12.59 3.92
CA VAL A 57 23.02 12.03 5.26
C VAL A 57 21.68 11.35 5.49
N LEU A 58 20.58 11.96 5.06
CA LEU A 58 19.23 11.50 5.34
C LEU A 58 18.79 10.37 4.40
N THR A 59 19.08 10.44 3.11
CA THR A 59 18.70 9.40 2.13
C THR A 59 19.09 7.99 2.59
N PRO A 60 20.36 7.70 2.96
CA PRO A 60 20.73 6.35 3.41
C PRO A 60 20.14 5.96 4.77
N LYS A 61 19.74 6.92 5.60
CA LYS A 61 19.10 6.65 6.90
C LYS A 61 17.62 6.30 6.69
N ILE A 62 16.90 7.09 5.91
CA ILE A 62 15.50 6.82 5.52
C ILE A 62 15.41 5.47 4.80
N LEU A 63 16.28 5.20 3.82
CA LEU A 63 16.26 3.93 3.05
C LEU A 63 16.67 2.69 3.85
N ARG A 64 17.16 2.85 5.07
CA ARG A 64 17.54 1.74 5.94
C ARG A 64 16.32 0.96 6.40
N ASP A 65 15.18 1.63 6.59
CA ASP A 65 13.96 1.02 7.11
C ASP A 65 13.08 0.42 6.01
N PHE A 66 13.41 0.69 4.75
CA PHE A 66 12.76 0.09 3.60
C PHE A 66 13.42 -1.25 3.24
N PRO A 67 12.65 -2.20 2.66
CA PRO A 67 13.16 -3.48 2.19
C PRO A 67 14.34 -3.30 1.23
N ASP A 68 15.26 -4.28 1.22
CA ASP A 68 16.43 -4.25 0.34
C ASP A 68 16.05 -4.10 -1.14
N ASP A 69 14.90 -4.64 -1.55
CA ASP A 69 14.42 -4.52 -2.92
C ASP A 69 14.05 -3.06 -3.28
N VAL A 70 13.39 -2.33 -2.38
CA VAL A 70 13.11 -0.89 -2.55
C VAL A 70 14.41 -0.10 -2.64
N ARG A 71 15.39 -0.42 -1.78
CA ARG A 71 16.71 0.25 -1.80
C ARG A 71 17.46 0.00 -3.11
N ARG A 72 17.39 -1.21 -3.65
CA ARG A 72 17.98 -1.55 -4.96
C ARG A 72 17.27 -0.83 -6.10
N LEU A 73 15.94 -0.78 -6.07
CA LEU A 73 15.13 -0.07 -7.06
C LEU A 73 15.46 1.43 -7.09
N TRP A 74 15.67 2.04 -5.92
CA TRP A 74 16.12 3.43 -5.83
C TRP A 74 17.46 3.67 -6.53
N ILE A 75 18.47 2.82 -6.29
CA ILE A 75 19.79 2.91 -6.97
C ILE A 75 19.64 2.80 -8.49
N ILE A 76 18.75 1.92 -8.96
CA ILE A 76 18.48 1.75 -10.40
C ILE A 76 17.79 2.99 -10.97
N HIS A 77 16.79 3.52 -10.26
CA HIS A 77 16.04 4.72 -10.64
C HIS A 77 16.97 5.93 -10.78
N LEU A 78 17.82 6.19 -9.77
CA LEU A 78 18.83 7.26 -9.81
C LEU A 78 19.73 7.19 -11.05
N LYS A 79 20.24 6.00 -11.37
CA LYS A 79 21.12 5.80 -12.53
C LYS A 79 20.40 6.01 -13.86
N ARG A 80 19.14 5.60 -13.96
CA ARG A 80 18.33 5.74 -15.18
C ARG A 80 17.95 7.19 -15.44
N GLU A 81 17.52 7.89 -14.39
CA GLU A 81 17.02 9.26 -14.50
C GLU A 81 18.10 10.33 -14.35
N LYS A 82 19.34 9.93 -14.05
CA LYS A 82 20.49 10.82 -13.80
C LYS A 82 20.20 11.83 -12.68
N ILE A 83 19.48 11.38 -11.67
CA ILE A 83 19.13 12.15 -10.48
C ILE A 83 20.28 12.07 -9.46
N SER A 84 20.45 13.14 -8.66
CA SER A 84 21.40 13.12 -7.54
C SER A 84 20.89 12.24 -6.40
N GLU A 85 21.76 11.41 -5.82
CA GLU A 85 21.47 10.64 -4.58
C GLU A 85 21.03 11.52 -3.40
N SER A 86 21.42 12.80 -3.42
CA SER A 86 21.07 13.78 -2.41
C SER A 86 19.71 14.46 -2.64
N ASP A 87 19.00 14.15 -3.72
CA ASP A 87 17.71 14.74 -4.01
C ASP A 87 16.62 14.06 -3.17
N ILE A 88 16.33 14.64 -2.01
CA ILE A 88 15.31 14.13 -1.09
C ILE A 88 13.91 14.29 -1.69
N SER A 89 13.68 15.35 -2.48
CA SER A 89 12.40 15.57 -3.15
C SER A 89 12.08 14.40 -4.09
N LYS A 90 13.06 13.96 -4.88
CA LYS A 90 12.92 12.79 -5.76
C LYS A 90 12.83 11.47 -5.00
N LEU A 91 13.59 11.32 -3.91
CA LEU A 91 13.45 10.15 -3.03
C LEU A 91 12.01 10.03 -2.51
N ARG A 92 11.40 11.14 -2.10
CA ARG A 92 10.03 11.18 -1.57
C ARG A 92 8.99 10.77 -2.62
N GLU A 93 9.12 11.25 -3.85
CA GLU A 93 8.27 10.87 -4.97
C GLU A 93 8.35 9.36 -5.22
N PHE A 94 9.58 8.84 -5.37
CA PHE A 94 9.83 7.41 -5.54
C PHE A 94 9.25 6.55 -4.42
N LEU A 95 9.51 6.90 -3.15
CA LEU A 95 8.99 6.13 -2.01
C LEU A 95 7.46 6.17 -1.92
N SER A 96 6.82 7.25 -2.38
CA SER A 96 5.36 7.35 -2.45
C SER A 96 4.78 6.27 -3.37
N GLU A 97 5.36 6.12 -4.56
CA GLU A 97 4.92 5.13 -5.56
C GLU A 97 5.12 3.71 -5.05
N GLU A 98 6.27 3.43 -4.43
CA GLU A 98 6.58 2.10 -3.88
C GLU A 98 5.65 1.73 -2.72
N VAL A 99 5.37 2.66 -1.81
CA VAL A 99 4.43 2.46 -0.71
C VAL A 99 3.01 2.25 -1.26
N GLU A 100 2.55 3.07 -2.20
CA GLU A 100 1.24 2.92 -2.82
C GLU A 100 1.11 1.58 -3.56
N GLY A 101 2.14 1.14 -4.27
CA GLY A 101 2.20 -0.16 -4.93
C GLY A 101 2.10 -1.33 -3.94
N ALA A 102 2.81 -1.26 -2.82
CA ALA A 102 2.73 -2.26 -1.75
C ALA A 102 1.32 -2.32 -1.12
N LEU A 103 0.70 -1.16 -0.88
CA LEU A 103 -0.66 -1.05 -0.38
C LEU A 103 -1.70 -1.61 -1.36
N THR A 104 -1.53 -1.31 -2.64
CA THR A 104 -2.43 -1.78 -3.71
C THR A 104 -2.33 -3.29 -3.86
N THR A 105 -1.12 -3.85 -3.79
CA THR A 105 -0.91 -5.31 -3.81
C THR A 105 -1.61 -6.00 -2.65
N LEU A 106 -1.55 -5.41 -1.44
CA LEU A 106 -2.24 -5.92 -0.26
C LEU A 106 -3.77 -5.97 -0.47
N LYS A 107 -4.35 -4.91 -1.06
CA LYS A 107 -5.78 -4.84 -1.40
C LYS A 107 -6.16 -5.93 -2.42
N ILE A 108 -5.37 -6.11 -3.47
CA ILE A 108 -5.60 -7.12 -4.52
C ILE A 108 -5.57 -8.54 -3.94
N LYS A 109 -4.66 -8.82 -2.99
CA LYS A 109 -4.52 -10.14 -2.36
C LYS A 109 -5.71 -10.52 -1.47
N GLY A 110 -6.61 -9.57 -1.18
CA GLY A 110 -7.79 -9.81 -0.34
C GLY A 110 -7.47 -10.11 1.12
N GLU A 111 -6.28 -9.73 1.59
CA GLU A 111 -5.97 -9.78 3.02
C GLU A 111 -6.84 -8.70 3.72
N PRO A 112 -7.50 -9.03 4.85
CA PRO A 112 -8.36 -8.08 5.53
C PRO A 112 -7.50 -6.97 6.14
N THR A 113 -7.26 -5.89 5.38
CA THR A 113 -6.99 -4.57 5.95
C THR A 113 -8.20 -4.21 6.78
N LYS A 114 -8.08 -4.33 8.11
CA LYS A 114 -9.04 -3.72 9.04
C LYS A 114 -9.25 -2.28 8.55
N ALA A 115 -10.50 -1.96 8.25
CA ALA A 115 -10.90 -0.74 7.59
C ALA A 115 -10.27 0.51 8.24
N PHE A 116 -9.54 1.29 7.44
CA PHE A 116 -9.16 2.65 7.78
C PHE A 116 -9.53 3.57 6.61
N CYS A 117 -10.84 3.68 6.39
CA CYS A 117 -11.41 4.92 5.88
C CYS A 117 -12.00 5.64 7.10
N SER A 118 -11.17 6.43 7.77
CA SER A 118 -11.64 7.45 8.71
C SER A 118 -11.36 8.81 8.08
N MET A 119 -12.20 9.18 7.11
CA MET A 119 -12.46 10.59 6.82
C MET A 119 -13.72 10.97 7.61
N PRO A 120 -13.74 12.07 8.37
CA PRO A 120 -14.94 12.53 9.02
C PRO A 120 -15.82 13.21 7.98
N SER A 121 -16.92 12.56 7.59
CA SER A 121 -18.05 13.25 6.98
C SER A 121 -19.29 12.94 7.79
N THR A 122 -19.83 14.00 8.38
CA THR A 122 -21.11 14.10 9.06
C THR A 122 -22.22 13.48 8.21
N GLU A 123 -22.85 12.42 8.70
CA GLU A 123 -24.25 12.38 9.12
C GLU A 123 -24.69 10.94 9.40
N ALA A 124 -25.63 10.82 10.33
CA ALA A 124 -26.00 9.64 11.09
C ALA A 124 -26.46 8.45 10.23
N PHE A 125 -26.14 7.23 10.66
CA PHE A 125 -27.17 6.28 11.10
C PHE A 125 -26.57 5.26 12.07
N ASN A 126 -27.27 5.15 13.21
CA ASN A 126 -27.02 4.22 14.30
C ASN A 126 -27.22 2.77 13.84
N PHE A 127 -26.30 1.88 14.21
CA PHE A 127 -26.71 0.52 14.57
C PHE A 127 -25.96 0.06 15.82
N ASN A 128 -26.76 -0.34 16.79
CA ASN A 128 -26.42 -0.59 18.18
C ASN A 128 -25.51 -1.82 18.29
N SER A 129 -24.35 -1.67 18.90
CA SER A 129 -23.44 -2.76 19.24
C SER A 129 -23.89 -3.41 20.55
N LYS A 130 -24.40 -4.65 20.46
CA LYS A 130 -24.37 -5.59 21.59
C LYS A 130 -23.40 -6.72 21.29
N THR A 131 -22.31 -6.67 22.04
CA THR A 131 -21.29 -7.68 22.24
C THR A 131 -21.87 -9.07 22.48
N GLN A 132 -21.28 -10.10 21.87
CA GLN A 132 -21.00 -11.36 22.55
C GLN A 132 -19.79 -12.05 21.91
N TYR A 133 -18.78 -12.27 22.75
CA TYR A 133 -17.56 -13.00 22.47
C TYR A 133 -17.82 -14.50 22.64
N LYS A 134 -17.31 -15.33 21.71
CA LYS A 134 -16.76 -16.71 21.82
C LYS A 134 -17.15 -17.60 20.62
N PRO A 135 -16.40 -18.69 20.32
CA PRO A 135 -14.98 -18.78 19.98
C PRO A 135 -14.81 -19.41 18.57
N ASN A 136 -13.55 -19.50 18.11
CA ASN A 136 -13.10 -20.13 16.85
C ASN A 136 -13.92 -21.35 16.40
N ASN A 137 -14.53 -21.24 15.22
CA ASN A 137 -14.79 -22.38 14.35
C ASN A 137 -14.18 -22.03 12.98
N TYR A 138 -13.31 -22.90 12.49
CA TYR A 138 -12.76 -22.85 11.14
C TYR A 138 -13.92 -22.85 10.15
N SER A 139 -14.32 -21.66 9.69
CA SER A 139 -15.29 -21.53 8.61
C SER A 139 -14.58 -22.02 7.36
N LYS A 140 -14.99 -23.20 6.86
CA LYS A 140 -14.64 -23.67 5.53
C LYS A 140 -15.00 -22.55 4.56
N LYS A 141 -14.01 -21.79 4.08
CA LYS A 141 -14.20 -20.86 2.98
C LYS A 141 -14.90 -21.65 1.86
N PRO A 142 -16.00 -21.16 1.27
CA PRO A 142 -16.57 -21.82 0.10
C PRO A 142 -15.44 -21.93 -0.93
N SER A 143 -15.14 -23.16 -1.34
CA SER A 143 -14.13 -23.39 -2.37
C SER A 143 -14.54 -22.64 -3.63
N PRO A 144 -13.58 -22.03 -4.36
CA PRO A 144 -13.90 -21.34 -5.59
C PRO A 144 -14.62 -22.30 -6.54
N VAL A 145 -15.77 -21.86 -7.05
CA VAL A 145 -16.54 -22.58 -8.07
C VAL A 145 -15.91 -22.26 -9.42
N CYS A 146 -15.56 -23.29 -10.17
CA CYS A 146 -15.02 -23.10 -11.51
C CYS A 146 -16.10 -22.52 -12.44
N PRO A 147 -15.87 -21.38 -13.11
CA PRO A 147 -16.85 -20.75 -14.00
C PRO A 147 -17.15 -21.58 -15.25
N PHE A 148 -16.31 -22.56 -15.61
CA PHE A 148 -16.52 -23.39 -16.80
C PHE A 148 -17.37 -24.63 -16.56
N CYS A 149 -17.26 -25.25 -15.39
CA CYS A 149 -17.97 -26.49 -15.10
C CYS A 149 -18.83 -26.44 -13.84
N ILE A 150 -18.86 -25.30 -13.13
CA ILE A 150 -19.72 -25.03 -11.97
C ILE A 150 -19.45 -26.02 -10.81
N VAL A 151 -18.28 -26.67 -10.82
CA VAL A 151 -17.84 -27.57 -9.75
C VAL A 151 -16.91 -26.79 -8.83
N ALA A 152 -17.16 -26.88 -7.52
CA ALA A 152 -16.30 -26.30 -6.50
C ALA A 152 -15.05 -27.16 -6.29
N GLY A 153 -13.90 -26.52 -6.03
CA GLY A 153 -12.68 -27.23 -5.61
C GLY A 153 -11.54 -27.24 -6.63
N HIS A 154 -11.61 -26.45 -7.71
CA HIS A 154 -10.48 -26.15 -8.58
C HIS A 154 -10.61 -24.76 -9.21
N CYS A 155 -9.48 -24.21 -9.66
CA CYS A 155 -9.47 -22.94 -10.39
C CYS A 155 -9.67 -23.15 -11.90
N SER A 156 -10.10 -22.10 -12.61
CA SER A 156 -10.37 -22.12 -14.05
C SER A 156 -9.19 -22.63 -14.90
N GLN A 157 -7.95 -22.40 -14.44
CA GLN A 157 -6.72 -22.83 -15.11
C GLN A 157 -6.54 -24.35 -15.08
N GLU A 158 -7.06 -25.01 -14.05
CA GLU A 158 -6.93 -26.45 -13.81
C GLU A 158 -8.18 -27.24 -14.24
N CYS A 159 -9.13 -26.59 -14.91
CA CYS A 159 -10.38 -27.22 -15.33
C CYS A 159 -10.13 -28.27 -16.41
N LYS A 160 -10.24 -29.55 -16.03
CA LYS A 160 -10.14 -30.70 -16.95
C LYS A 160 -11.47 -31.08 -17.62
N SER A 161 -12.58 -30.51 -17.14
CA SER A 161 -13.94 -30.78 -17.61
C SER A 161 -14.25 -30.03 -18.90
N VAL A 162 -13.71 -28.81 -19.06
CA VAL A 162 -13.80 -28.03 -20.30
C VAL A 162 -12.38 -27.74 -20.75
N THR A 163 -11.87 -28.57 -21.67
CA THR A 163 -10.49 -28.45 -22.22
C THR A 163 -10.44 -27.67 -23.52
N ASP A 164 -11.57 -27.59 -24.24
CA ASP A 164 -11.68 -26.88 -25.51
C ASP A 164 -11.63 -25.35 -25.32
N ILE A 165 -10.74 -24.69 -26.05
CA ILE A 165 -10.47 -23.25 -25.94
C ILE A 165 -11.66 -22.43 -26.48
N ASP A 166 -12.28 -22.86 -27.57
CA ASP A 166 -13.41 -22.15 -28.18
C ASP A 166 -14.65 -22.22 -27.29
N VAL A 167 -14.87 -23.36 -26.62
CA VAL A 167 -15.93 -23.53 -25.61
C VAL A 167 -15.68 -22.64 -24.39
N ARG A 168 -14.42 -22.51 -23.93
CA ARG A 168 -14.07 -21.58 -22.84
C ARG A 168 -14.35 -20.12 -23.23
N VAL A 169 -14.01 -19.72 -24.45
CA VAL A 169 -14.26 -18.37 -24.97
C VAL A 169 -15.76 -18.10 -25.10
N GLN A 170 -16.56 -19.07 -25.57
CA GLN A 170 -18.01 -18.94 -25.60
C GLN A 170 -18.61 -18.79 -24.21
N ASN A 171 -18.21 -19.63 -23.25
CA ASN A 171 -18.68 -19.54 -21.86
C ASN A 171 -18.35 -18.20 -21.20
N PHE A 172 -17.17 -17.64 -21.49
CA PHE A 172 -16.82 -16.29 -21.05
C PHE A 172 -17.75 -15.24 -21.66
N LYS A 173 -18.03 -15.30 -22.97
CA LYS A 173 -18.94 -14.36 -23.64
C LYS A 173 -20.35 -14.41 -23.06
N THR A 174 -20.87 -15.58 -22.72
CA THR A 174 -22.19 -15.70 -22.06
C THR A 174 -22.20 -15.14 -20.64
N LEU A 175 -21.11 -15.33 -19.88
CA LEU A 175 -20.97 -14.76 -18.53
C LEU A 175 -20.82 -13.23 -18.56
N ASP A 176 -20.10 -12.68 -19.53
CA ASP A 176 -19.88 -11.24 -19.69
C ASP A 176 -21.16 -10.51 -20.14
N VAL A 177 -21.96 -11.14 -21.00
CA VAL A 177 -23.30 -10.65 -21.38
C VAL A 177 -24.25 -10.63 -20.17
N ALA A 178 -24.18 -11.62 -19.27
CA ALA A 178 -24.96 -11.60 -18.04
C ALA A 178 -24.49 -10.52 -17.05
N PHE A 179 -23.18 -10.24 -16.99
CA PHE A 179 -22.63 -9.18 -16.14
C PHE A 179 -23.01 -7.77 -16.63
N CYS A 180 -23.01 -7.53 -17.95
CA CYS A 180 -23.42 -6.24 -18.53
C CYS A 180 -24.92 -5.93 -18.41
N VAL A 181 -25.78 -6.95 -18.27
CA VAL A 181 -27.23 -6.74 -18.09
C VAL A 181 -27.56 -6.38 -16.64
N LEU A 182 -26.89 -6.98 -15.65
CA LEU A 182 -27.13 -6.70 -14.23
C LEU A 182 -26.69 -5.29 -13.78
N THR A 183 -25.77 -4.63 -14.51
CA THR A 183 -25.34 -3.25 -14.21
C THR A 183 -26.21 -2.17 -14.86
N LYS A 184 -27.22 -2.52 -15.66
CA LYS A 184 -28.13 -1.55 -16.29
C LYS A 184 -29.46 -1.37 -15.56
N ASP A 185 -29.78 -2.23 -14.60
CA ASP A 185 -30.99 -2.13 -13.77
C ASP A 185 -30.74 -1.48 -12.39
N ILE A 186 -29.55 -0.92 -12.18
CA ILE A 186 -29.22 -0.05 -11.03
C ILE A 186 -28.58 1.24 -11.57
N MET A 187 -29.38 2.05 -12.27
CA MET A 187 -29.13 3.48 -12.47
C MET A 187 -30.45 4.23 -12.55
#